data_AF-A0A7X4D893-F1
#
_entry.id   AF-A0A7X4D893-F1
#
_cell.length_a   1.000
_cell.length_b   1.000
_cell.length_c   1.000
_cell.angle_alpha   90.00
_cell.angle_beta   90.00
_cell.angle_gamma   90.00
#
_symmetry.space_group_name_H-M   'P 1'
#
loop_
_entity.id
_entity.type
_entity.pdbx_description
1 polymer ?
#
loop_
_entity_poly.entity_id
_entity_poly.type
_entity_poly.pdbx_seq_one_letter_code
_entity_poly.pdbx_strand_id
1 'polypeptide(L)' 'MIAQACMIEGCANPGYAPAGTGTLCKEHFADFVTWRRKKGGKGMFRKYTGMTMIERDAIVKEWHATLAVPH' A
#
# COMPACT_ATOMS: atom_id res chain seq x y z
N MET A 1 -2.14 -17.30 15.31
CA MET A 1 -2.05 -16.44 14.11
C MET A 1 -1.30 -15.19 14.52
N ILE A 2 -0.08 -14.96 14.02
CA ILE A 2 0.68 -13.74 14.31
C ILE A 2 0.02 -12.64 13.47
N ALA A 3 -0.73 -11.74 14.11
CA ALA A 3 -1.21 -10.54 13.42
C ALA A 3 0.04 -9.76 13.00
N GLN A 4 0.38 -9.79 11.72
CA GLN A 4 1.52 -9.05 11.21
C GLN A 4 1.24 -7.56 11.45
N ALA A 5 2.23 -6.80 11.94
CA ALA A 5 2.05 -5.36 12.17
C ALA A 5 2.01 -4.59 10.84
N CYS A 6 1.33 -3.45 10.81
CA CYS A 6 1.36 -2.55 9.66
C CYS A 6 2.79 -2.08 9.39
N MET A 7 3.20 -2.01 8.11
CA MET A 7 4.55 -1.56 7.71
C MET A 7 4.80 -0.06 7.89
N ILE A 8 3.78 0.71 8.30
CA ILE A 8 3.90 2.15 8.53
C ILE A 8 4.43 2.34 9.96
N GLU A 9 5.55 3.04 10.10
CA GLU A 9 6.14 3.33 11.40
C GLU A 9 5.15 4.12 12.29
N GLY A 10 5.03 3.71 13.55
CA GLY A 10 4.07 4.31 14.49
C GLY A 10 2.63 3.81 14.38
N CYS A 11 2.31 2.93 13.42
CA CYS A 11 0.97 2.36 13.30
C CYS A 11 0.77 1.17 14.26
N ALA A 12 -0.15 1.32 15.23
CA ALA A 12 -0.51 0.25 16.17
C ALA A 12 -1.62 -0.69 15.65
N ASN A 13 -2.19 -0.41 14.48
CA ASN A 13 -3.31 -1.18 13.94
C ASN A 13 -2.87 -2.57 13.47
N PRO A 14 -3.74 -3.59 13.61
CA PRO A 14 -3.46 -4.93 13.11
C PRO A 14 -3.26 -4.89 11.60
N GLY A 15 -2.11 -5.39 11.16
CA GLY A 15 -1.80 -5.49 9.75
C GLY A 15 -2.67 -6.53 9.08
N TYR A 16 -3.12 -6.15 7.90
CA TYR A 16 -3.82 -6.99 6.96
C TYR A 16 -2.82 -7.23 5.81
N ALA A 17 -2.66 -8.49 5.38
CA ALA A 17 -1.80 -8.84 4.26
C ALA A 17 -2.68 -9.21 3.05
N PRO A 18 -3.24 -8.22 2.32
CA PRO A 18 -3.93 -8.51 1.08
C PRO A 18 -2.94 -9.04 0.05
N ALA A 19 -3.28 -10.17 -0.58
CA ALA A 19 -2.47 -10.80 -1.61
C ALA A 19 -1.97 -9.76 -2.66
N GLY A 20 -0.65 -9.55 -2.70
CA GLY A 20 -0.03 -8.60 -3.62
C GLY A 20 0.35 -7.25 -3.05
N THR A 21 0.33 -7.08 -1.74
CA THR A 21 0.68 -5.82 -1.08
C THR A 21 1.46 -6.17 0.19
N GLY A 22 2.50 -5.41 0.52
CA GLY A 22 3.13 -5.47 1.85
C GLY A 22 2.10 -5.36 2.98
N THR A 23 2.49 -5.75 4.20
CA THR A 23 1.56 -5.78 5.34
C THR A 23 1.07 -4.38 5.69
N LEU A 24 -0.20 -4.07 5.46
CA LEU A 24 -0.82 -2.77 5.73
C LEU A 24 -2.08 -2.96 6.57
N CYS A 25 -2.35 -2.09 7.54
CA CYS A 25 -3.68 -2.09 8.18
C CYS A 25 -4.76 -1.64 7.17
N LYS A 26 -6.03 -1.88 7.49
CA LYS A 26 -7.16 -1.51 6.61
C LYS A 26 -7.18 -0.02 6.25
N GLU A 27 -6.82 0.85 7.19
CA GLU A 27 -6.79 2.31 6.99
C GLU A 27 -5.70 2.71 6.01
N HIS A 28 -4.46 2.31 6.28
CA HIS A 28 -3.33 2.56 5.39
C HIS A 28 -3.50 1.91 4.01
N PHE A 29 -4.17 0.77 3.93
CA PHE A 29 -4.54 0.19 2.65
C PHE A 29 -5.55 1.07 1.89
N ALA A 30 -6.54 1.66 2.56
CA ALA A 30 -7.48 2.59 1.95
C ALA A 30 -6.78 3.88 1.46
N ASP A 31 -5.82 4.39 2.24
CA ASP A 31 -5.00 5.54 1.85
C ASP A 31 -4.12 5.24 0.64
N PHE A 32 -3.46 4.08 0.64
CA PHE A 32 -2.69 3.58 -0.50
C PHE A 32 -3.57 3.48 -1.77
N VAL A 33 -4.76 2.91 -1.65
CA VAL A 33 -5.70 2.81 -2.79
C VAL A 33 -6.11 4.19 -3.29
N THR A 34 -6.33 5.14 -2.39
CA THR A 34 -6.69 6.53 -2.72
C THR A 34 -5.55 7.24 -3.44
N TRP A 35 -4.33 7.17 -2.90
CA TRP A 35 -3.13 7.73 -3.52
C TRP A 35 -2.87 7.13 -4.91
N ARG A 36 -2.95 5.80 -5.02
CA ARG A 36 -2.75 5.08 -6.30
C ARG A 36 -3.78 5.50 -7.34
N ARG A 37 -5.05 5.68 -6.93
CA ARG A 37 -6.13 6.19 -7.81
C ARG A 37 -5.84 7.61 -8.28
N LYS A 38 -5.31 8.49 -7.42
CA LYS A 38 -4.90 9.85 -7.80
C LYS A 38 -3.71 9.83 -8.78
N LYS A 39 -2.75 8.93 -8.59
CA LYS A 39 -1.52 8.85 -9.40
C LYS A 39 -1.74 8.51 -10.87
N GLY A 40 -2.71 7.64 -11.19
CA GLY A 40 -2.92 7.22 -12.59
C GLY A 40 -4.37 6.98 -12.99
N GLY A 41 -5.33 7.54 -12.23
CA GLY A 41 -6.75 7.49 -12.54
C GLY A 41 -7.28 6.05 -12.72
N LYS A 42 -8.27 5.89 -13.61
CA LYS A 42 -8.88 4.58 -13.93
C LYS A 42 -7.90 3.62 -14.63
N GLY A 43 -6.92 4.13 -15.36
CA GLY A 43 -5.92 3.31 -16.07
C GLY A 43 -5.00 2.53 -15.12
N MET A 44 -4.65 3.12 -13.98
CA MET A 44 -3.81 2.49 -12.96
C MET A 44 -4.49 1.32 -12.27
N PHE A 45 -5.81 1.34 -12.11
CA PHE A 45 -6.54 0.23 -11.50
C PHE A 45 -6.40 -1.06 -12.33
N ARG A 46 -6.63 -0.96 -13.65
CA ARG A 46 -6.53 -2.08 -14.60
C ARG A 46 -5.09 -2.58 -14.75
N LYS A 47 -4.13 -1.66 -14.79
CA LYS A 47 -2.70 -1.99 -14.85
C LYS A 47 -2.25 -2.73 -13.59
N TYR A 48 -2.63 -2.23 -12.41
CA TYR A 48 -2.23 -2.81 -11.13
C TYR A 48 -2.73 -4.24 -10.92
N THR A 49 -3.94 -4.57 -11.38
CA THR A 49 -4.46 -5.94 -11.29
C THR A 49 -3.67 -6.93 -12.15
N GLY A 50 -3.06 -6.47 -13.25
CA GLY A 50 -2.19 -7.28 -14.11
C GLY A 50 -0.72 -7.31 -13.70
N MET A 51 -0.32 -6.51 -12.70
CA MET A 51 1.06 -6.46 -12.22
C MET A 51 1.41 -7.64 -11.34
N THR A 52 2.68 -8.05 -11.42
CA THR A 52 3.31 -9.02 -10.53
C THR A 52 3.41 -8.50 -9.10
N MET A 53 3.63 -9.40 -8.14
CA MET A 53 3.82 -9.05 -6.72
C MET A 53 4.95 -8.01 -6.54
N ILE A 54 6.06 -8.19 -7.26
CA ILE A 54 7.24 -7.31 -7.19
C ILE A 54 6.91 -5.89 -7.68
N GLU A 55 6.18 -5.78 -8.79
CA GLU A 55 5.74 -4.49 -9.31
C GLU A 55 4.78 -3.77 -8.36
N ARG A 56 3.88 -4.53 -7.71
CA ARG A 56 2.98 -3.96 -6.70
C ARG A 56 3.75 -3.48 -5.47
N ASP A 57 4.74 -4.23 -5.01
CA ASP A 57 5.61 -3.84 -3.89
C ASP A 57 6.40 -2.56 -4.20
N ALA A 58 6.87 -2.39 -5.44
CA ALA A 58 7.54 -1.15 -5.85
C ALA A 58 6.62 0.07 -5.72
N ILE A 59 5.33 -0.07 -6.08
CA ILE A 59 4.35 1.01 -5.94
C ILE A 59 4.02 1.30 -4.47
N VAL A 60 3.97 0.27 -3.62
CA VAL A 60 3.77 0.44 -2.17
C VAL A 60 4.95 1.16 -1.54
N LYS A 61 6.19 0.81 -1.91
CA LYS A 61 7.41 1.50 -1.45
C LYS A 61 7.44 2.96 -1.88
N GLU A 62 7.04 3.23 -3.11
CA GLU A 62 6.94 4.59 -3.63
C GLU A 62 5.91 5.42 -2.85
N TRP A 63 4.73 4.85 -2.58
CA TRP A 63 3.75 5.48 -1.71
C TRP A 63 4.30 5.71 -0.30
N HIS A 64 4.97 4.72 0.29
CA HIS A 64 5.61 4.85 1.60
C HIS A 64 6.61 6.01 1.65
N ALA A 65 7.40 6.19 0.60
CA ALA A 65 8.33 7.32 0.49
C ALA A 65 7.61 8.68 0.47
N THR A 66 6.37 8.76 -0.03
CA THR A 66 5.56 9.99 0.05
C THR A 66 5.04 10.31 1.46
N LEU A 67 4.98 9.32 2.35
CA LEU A 67 4.60 9.50 3.75
C LEU A 67 5.79 9.87 4.64
N ALA A 68 6.99 9.43 4.27
CA ALA A 68 8.23 9.64 5.02
C ALA A 68 8.85 11.04 4.84
N VAL A 69 8.22 11.93 4.07
CA VAL A 69 8.63 13.33 3.98
C VAL A 69 7.87 14.12 5.05
N PRO A 70 8.49 14.44 6.20
CA PRO A 70 7.93 15.43 7.11
C PRO A 70 7.90 16.78 6.38
N HIS A 71 6.74 17.42 6.39
CA HIS A 71 6.59 18.80 5.96
C HIS A 71 7.03 19.77 7.06
#